data_AF-A0A817K056-F1
#
_entry.id   AF-A0A817K056-F1
#
_cell.length_a   1.000
_cell.length_b   1.000
_cell.length_c   1.000
_cell.angle_alpha   90.00
_cell.angle_beta   90.00
_cell.angle_gamma   90.00
#
_symmetry.space_group_name_H-M   'P 1'
#
loop_
_entity.id
_entity.type
_entity.pdbx_description
1 polymer ?
#
loop_
_entity_poly.entity_id
_entity_poly.type
_entity_poly.pdbx_seq_one_letter_code
_entity_poly.pdbx_strand_id
1 'polypeptide(L)'
;MQRYVSSVGFAKEIRIDDFANIANEVTRLTSEIAGEGINVSLNPIYFLQYINEILCTILLIDLSDITRNPLPGQAEYIHEQILKLIKKYIKPLTADHELGSIQLKLGRVAVLNRNQEEIDQNISFDEMKPCENQFFLNHKEAFERLSHEFKGGEQLVRRLATIQQERICSTFPHIIKEL
;
A
#
# COMPACT_ATOMS: atom_id res chain seq x y z
N MET A 1 0.46 -22.91 -4.79
CA MET A 1 0.82 -21.49 -4.59
C MET A 1 2.29 -21.42 -4.23
N GLN A 2 3.05 -20.57 -4.89
CA GLN A 2 4.49 -20.40 -4.62
C GLN A 2 4.76 -18.94 -4.26
N ARG A 3 5.65 -18.68 -3.30
CA ARG A 3 5.99 -17.33 -2.85
C ARG A 3 7.49 -17.17 -2.73
N TYR A 4 7.98 -16.01 -3.12
CA TYR A 4 9.39 -15.69 -3.13
C TYR A 4 9.60 -14.27 -2.59
N VAL A 5 10.66 -14.09 -1.80
CA VAL A 5 11.13 -12.78 -1.37
C VAL A 5 12.57 -12.59 -1.82
N SER A 6 12.92 -11.41 -2.31
CA SER A 6 14.28 -11.02 -2.68
C SER A 6 14.51 -9.52 -2.50
N SER A 7 15.76 -9.07 -2.58
CA SER A 7 16.10 -7.65 -2.58
C SER A 7 17.32 -7.36 -3.45
N VAL A 8 17.44 -6.12 -3.90
CA VAL A 8 18.54 -5.69 -4.77
C VAL A 8 19.87 -5.82 -4.01
N GLY A 9 20.78 -6.67 -4.53
CA GLY A 9 22.06 -6.99 -3.90
C GLY A 9 22.16 -8.42 -3.38
N PHE A 10 21.04 -9.16 -3.33
CA PHE A 10 21.02 -10.57 -2.91
C PHE A 10 20.84 -11.50 -4.09
N ALA A 11 21.78 -12.43 -4.26
CA ALA A 11 21.84 -13.33 -5.41
C ALA A 11 20.79 -14.46 -5.38
N LYS A 12 19.98 -14.59 -4.32
CA LYS A 12 19.10 -15.75 -4.14
C LYS A 12 17.69 -15.34 -3.71
N GLU A 13 16.70 -15.75 -4.50
CA GLU A 13 15.29 -15.71 -4.13
C GLU A 13 15.02 -16.72 -3.02
N ILE A 14 14.37 -16.27 -1.96
CA ILE A 14 14.01 -17.11 -0.82
C ILE A 14 12.57 -17.56 -1.01
N ARG A 15 12.37 -18.87 -1.18
CA ARG A 15 11.04 -19.45 -1.23
C ARG A 15 10.42 -19.48 0.17
N ILE A 16 9.18 -19.00 0.28
CA ILE A 16 8.40 -18.99 1.52
C ILE A 16 7.17 -19.88 1.37
N ASP A 17 7.15 -20.98 2.10
CA ASP A 17 6.02 -21.91 2.06
C ASP A 17 4.87 -21.47 2.98
N ASP A 18 5.19 -21.00 4.19
CA ASP A 18 4.23 -20.52 5.19
C ASP A 18 4.01 -18.99 5.11
N PHE A 19 2.75 -18.58 4.98
CA PHE A 19 2.37 -17.16 4.93
C PHE A 19 2.76 -16.41 6.21
N ALA A 20 2.70 -17.08 7.37
CA ALA A 20 3.06 -16.46 8.65
C ALA A 20 4.52 -16.01 8.69
N ASN A 21 5.39 -16.63 7.90
CA ASN A 21 6.82 -16.32 7.86
C ASN A 21 7.18 -15.16 6.93
N ILE A 22 6.24 -14.67 6.09
CA ILE A 22 6.50 -13.57 5.16
C ILE A 22 6.88 -12.30 5.92
N ALA A 23 6.10 -11.94 6.96
CA ALA A 23 6.35 -10.75 7.75
C ALA A 23 7.73 -10.78 8.43
N ASN A 24 8.12 -11.94 8.94
CA ASN A 24 9.43 -12.15 9.55
C ASN A 24 10.56 -11.97 8.53
N GLU A 25 10.41 -12.54 7.33
CA GLU A 25 11.44 -12.46 6.30
C GLU A 25 11.57 -11.05 5.70
N VAL A 26 10.45 -10.36 5.49
CA VAL A 26 10.44 -8.95 5.07
C VAL A 26 11.10 -8.08 6.14
N THR A 27 10.80 -8.30 7.43
CA THR A 27 11.46 -7.60 8.54
C THR A 27 12.96 -7.86 8.55
N ARG A 28 13.38 -9.12 8.40
CA ARG A 28 14.80 -9.50 8.37
C ARG A 28 15.55 -8.79 7.25
N LEU A 29 15.02 -8.82 6.02
CA LEU A 29 15.62 -8.13 4.88
C LEU A 29 15.58 -6.61 5.03
N THR A 30 14.54 -6.06 5.67
CA THR A 30 14.47 -4.62 5.95
C THR A 30 15.61 -4.20 6.86
N SER A 31 15.83 -4.90 7.98
CA SER A 31 16.95 -4.64 8.89
C SER A 31 18.31 -4.79 8.20
N GLU A 32 18.44 -5.71 7.25
CA GLU A 32 19.69 -5.96 6.53
C GLU A 32 20.04 -4.84 5.53
N ILE A 33 19.04 -4.30 4.83
CA ILE A 33 19.25 -3.29 3.77
C ILE A 33 19.20 -1.85 4.35
N ALA A 34 18.34 -1.59 5.32
CA ALA A 34 18.21 -0.28 5.97
C ALA A 34 19.15 -0.10 7.16
N GLY A 35 19.71 -1.20 7.70
CA GLY A 35 20.47 -1.21 8.94
C GLY A 35 19.57 -1.24 10.17
N GLU A 36 20.17 -1.38 11.36
CA GLU A 36 19.44 -1.34 12.63
C GLU A 36 18.88 0.06 12.91
N GLY A 37 17.72 0.12 13.58
CA GLY A 37 17.05 1.35 13.96
C GLY A 37 15.91 1.76 13.02
N ILE A 38 15.70 3.06 12.86
CA ILE A 38 14.53 3.69 12.18
C ILE A 38 14.91 4.30 10.82
N ASN A 39 15.93 3.72 10.18
CA ASN A 39 16.46 4.13 8.89
C ASN A 39 15.58 3.63 7.73
N VAL A 40 15.72 4.24 6.56
CA VAL A 40 15.00 3.88 5.33
C VAL A 40 16.02 3.59 4.23
N SER A 41 15.77 2.54 3.44
CA SER A 41 16.57 2.22 2.26
C SER A 41 15.86 2.61 0.97
N LEU A 42 16.63 3.00 -0.05
CA LEU A 42 16.13 3.23 -1.42
C LEU A 42 16.04 1.93 -2.25
N ASN A 43 16.60 0.84 -1.74
CA ASN A 43 16.59 -0.46 -2.39
C ASN A 43 15.28 -1.20 -2.03
N PRO A 44 14.47 -1.60 -3.02
CA PRO A 44 13.21 -2.29 -2.76
C PRO A 44 13.45 -3.74 -2.31
N ILE A 45 12.49 -4.25 -1.54
CA ILE A 45 12.27 -5.67 -1.31
C ILE A 45 11.17 -6.11 -2.29
N TYR A 46 11.43 -7.16 -3.04
CA TYR A 46 10.46 -7.77 -3.95
C TYR A 46 9.79 -8.96 -3.27
N PHE A 47 8.46 -8.96 -3.25
CA PHE A 47 7.64 -10.11 -2.89
C PHE A 47 6.86 -10.56 -4.11
N LEU A 48 7.07 -11.81 -4.53
CA LEU A 48 6.40 -12.42 -5.68
C LEU A 48 5.55 -13.60 -5.19
N GLN A 49 4.27 -13.59 -5.56
CA GLN A 49 3.34 -14.65 -5.22
C GLN A 49 2.65 -15.18 -6.48
N TYR A 50 2.85 -16.47 -6.75
CA TYR A 50 2.23 -17.18 -7.86
C TYR A 50 0.97 -17.91 -7.39
N ILE A 51 -0.16 -17.49 -7.94
CA ILE A 51 -1.49 -18.06 -7.69
C ILE A 51 -2.05 -18.53 -9.04
N ASN A 52 -2.17 -19.84 -9.21
CA ASN A 52 -2.54 -20.46 -10.49
C ASN A 52 -3.95 -20.08 -10.96
N GLU A 53 -4.82 -19.66 -10.05
CA GLU A 53 -6.24 -19.35 -10.31
C GLU A 53 -6.48 -17.86 -10.63
N ILE A 54 -5.44 -17.00 -10.63
CA ILE A 54 -5.58 -15.56 -10.88
C ILE A 54 -5.23 -15.24 -12.34
N LEU A 55 -6.14 -14.56 -13.03
CA LEU A 55 -6.02 -14.19 -14.45
C LEU A 55 -5.22 -12.90 -14.70
N CYS A 56 -4.98 -12.08 -13.67
CA CYS A 56 -4.27 -10.81 -13.80
C CYS A 56 -3.06 -10.69 -12.86
N THR A 57 -1.96 -10.17 -13.38
CA THR A 57 -0.80 -9.81 -12.55
C THR A 57 -1.06 -8.44 -11.92
N ILE A 58 -0.94 -8.35 -10.60
CA ILE A 58 -1.05 -7.10 -9.83
C ILE A 58 0.31 -6.77 -9.25
N LEU A 59 0.78 -5.53 -9.44
CA LEU A 59 1.94 -4.98 -8.74
C LEU A 59 1.46 -4.01 -7.67
N LEU A 60 1.77 -4.31 -6.41
CA LEU A 60 1.57 -3.41 -5.28
C LEU A 60 2.93 -2.90 -4.82
N ILE A 61 3.01 -1.61 -4.51
CA ILE A 61 4.23 -0.98 -3.99
C ILE A 61 3.86 -0.39 -2.63
N ASP A 62 4.51 -0.90 -1.58
CA ASP A 62 4.45 -0.33 -0.25
C ASP A 62 5.63 0.64 -0.06
N LEU A 63 5.32 1.86 0.40
CA LEU A 63 6.29 2.95 0.55
C LEU A 63 6.32 3.40 2.00
N SER A 64 7.51 3.79 2.49
CA SER A 64 7.65 4.29 3.86
C SER A 64 6.76 5.51 4.12
N ASP A 65 6.22 5.59 5.33
CA ASP A 65 5.44 6.73 5.80
C ASP A 65 6.23 8.04 5.71
N ILE A 66 5.53 9.14 5.40
CA ILE A 66 6.12 10.47 5.40
C ILE A 66 6.25 10.96 6.83
N THR A 67 7.48 11.05 7.34
CA THR A 67 7.77 11.75 8.60
C THR A 67 8.18 13.20 8.30
N ARG A 68 7.52 14.16 8.96
CA ARG A 68 7.86 15.58 8.86
C ARG A 68 9.00 15.96 9.81
N ASN A 69 9.06 15.31 10.97
CA ASN A 69 10.14 15.48 11.94
C ASN A 69 10.83 14.11 12.14
N PRO A 70 12.17 14.07 12.17
CA PRO A 70 12.89 12.84 12.48
C PRO A 70 12.52 12.39 13.89
N LEU A 71 12.19 11.10 14.03
CA LEU A 71 12.00 10.47 15.33
C LEU A 71 13.35 10.36 16.05
N PRO A 72 13.39 10.29 17.40
CA PRO A 72 14.64 10.10 18.14
C PRO A 72 15.39 8.86 17.65
N GLY A 73 16.58 9.06 17.06
CA GLY A 73 17.38 7.99 16.44
C GLY A 73 17.30 7.91 14.91
N GLN A 74 16.51 8.73 14.23
CA GLN A 74 16.53 8.86 12.77
C GLN A 74 17.63 9.82 12.32
N ALA A 75 18.22 9.52 11.16
CA ALA A 75 19.11 10.44 10.49
C ALA A 75 18.40 11.75 10.10
N GLU A 76 19.09 12.89 10.21
CA GLU A 76 18.54 14.22 9.88
C GLU A 76 18.02 14.31 8.43
N TYR A 77 18.59 13.51 7.53
CA TYR A 77 18.24 13.44 6.11
C TYR A 77 17.15 12.40 5.76
N ILE A 78 16.47 11.80 6.75
CA ILE A 78 15.44 10.77 6.52
C ILE A 78 14.28 11.28 5.65
N HIS A 79 13.89 12.54 5.86
CA HIS A 79 12.82 13.18 5.11
C HIS A 79 13.14 13.25 3.61
N GLU A 80 14.37 13.64 3.26
CA GLU A 80 14.81 13.69 1.86
C GLU A 80 14.85 12.31 1.22
N GLN A 81 15.27 11.28 1.96
CA GLN A 81 15.29 9.91 1.48
C GLN A 81 13.89 9.39 1.18
N ILE A 82 12.94 9.59 2.10
CA ILE A 82 11.54 9.21 1.91
C ILE A 82 10.95 9.94 0.70
N LEU A 83 11.21 11.25 0.55
CA LEU A 83 10.77 12.02 -0.61
C LEU A 83 11.38 11.51 -1.93
N LYS A 84 12.66 11.13 -1.95
CA LYS A 84 13.31 10.52 -3.11
C LYS A 84 12.65 9.18 -3.47
N LEU A 85 12.35 8.35 -2.47
CA LEU A 85 11.67 7.06 -2.65
C LEU A 85 10.27 7.25 -3.25
N ILE A 86 9.47 8.18 -2.70
CA ILE A 86 8.13 8.49 -3.20
C ILE A 86 8.20 8.98 -4.65
N LYS A 87 9.07 9.95 -4.94
CA LYS A 87 9.23 10.51 -6.30
C LYS A 87 9.73 9.50 -7.34
N LYS A 88 10.40 8.42 -6.91
CA LYS A 88 10.84 7.33 -7.78
C LYS A 88 9.66 6.54 -8.37
N TYR A 89 8.60 6.32 -7.58
CA TYR A 89 7.47 5.48 -7.99
C TYR A 89 6.20 6.28 -8.30
N ILE A 90 6.06 7.46 -7.71
CA ILE A 90 4.90 8.34 -7.89
C ILE A 90 5.38 9.62 -8.59
N LYS A 91 5.00 9.77 -9.86
CA LYS A 91 5.17 11.03 -10.58
C LYS A 91 4.09 12.01 -10.12
N PRO A 92 4.44 13.22 -9.62
CA PRO A 92 3.44 14.22 -9.30
C PRO A 92 2.62 14.53 -10.55
N LEU A 93 1.28 14.48 -10.44
CA LEU A 93 0.42 15.15 -11.41
C LEU A 93 0.67 16.65 -11.20
N THR A 94 1.48 17.23 -12.08
CA THR A 94 1.78 18.66 -12.32
C THR A 94 1.31 19.69 -11.31
N ALA A 95 2.29 20.52 -10.91
CA ALA A 95 2.23 21.84 -10.29
C ALA A 95 0.96 22.68 -10.59
N ASP A 96 0.64 23.57 -9.65
CA ASP A 96 -0.33 24.69 -9.76
C ASP A 96 -1.69 24.50 -9.07
N HIS A 97 -1.72 23.90 -7.88
CA HIS A 97 -2.87 24.07 -6.98
C HIS A 97 -2.50 24.92 -5.77
N GLU A 98 -3.09 26.11 -5.72
CA GLU A 98 -3.10 26.99 -4.56
C GLU A 98 -3.63 26.24 -3.33
N LEU A 99 -3.03 26.58 -2.19
CA LEU A 99 -3.26 26.00 -0.87
C LEU A 99 -4.69 26.33 -0.38
N GLY A 100 -5.71 25.64 -0.90
CA GLY A 100 -7.10 25.91 -0.52
C GLY A 100 -8.08 24.75 -0.72
N SER A 101 -7.91 23.92 -1.76
CA SER A 101 -8.74 22.71 -1.93
C SER A 101 -8.08 21.70 -2.86
N ILE A 102 -7.65 20.56 -2.32
CA ILE A 102 -7.21 19.42 -3.13
C ILE A 102 -8.46 18.72 -3.66
N GLN A 103 -8.82 18.96 -4.92
CA GLN A 103 -9.89 18.22 -5.58
C GLN A 103 -9.37 16.85 -6.03
N LEU A 104 -9.80 15.78 -5.35
CA LEU A 104 -9.40 14.42 -5.67
C LEU A 104 -10.15 13.91 -6.90
N LYS A 105 -9.45 13.71 -8.03
CA LYS A 105 -10.04 13.21 -9.29
C LYS A 105 -10.68 11.82 -9.17
N LEU A 106 -10.13 10.96 -8.32
CA LEU A 106 -10.60 9.58 -8.13
C LEU A 106 -11.61 9.44 -6.98
N GLY A 107 -11.91 10.53 -6.28
CA GLY A 107 -12.72 10.52 -5.06
C GLY A 107 -11.93 10.10 -3.82
N ARG A 108 -12.66 9.70 -2.77
CA ARG A 108 -12.12 9.25 -1.48
C ARG A 108 -12.90 8.05 -0.99
N VAL A 109 -12.23 7.11 -0.32
CA VAL A 109 -12.82 5.98 0.38
C VAL A 109 -12.32 6.02 1.81
N ALA A 110 -13.22 5.89 2.78
CA ALA A 110 -12.86 5.78 4.20
C ALA A 110 -12.69 4.31 4.56
N VAL A 111 -11.59 3.97 5.22
CA VAL A 111 -11.26 2.62 5.68
C VAL A 111 -10.84 2.69 7.15
N LEU A 112 -11.22 1.70 7.95
CA LEU A 112 -10.75 1.55 9.31
C LEU A 112 -9.59 0.55 9.34
N ASN A 113 -8.43 0.99 9.81
CA ASN A 113 -7.28 0.12 10.04
C ASN A 113 -7.33 -0.47 11.46
N ARG A 114 -6.61 -1.58 11.65
CA ARG A 114 -6.37 -2.16 12.98
C ARG A 114 -5.57 -1.20 13.86
N ASN A 115 -5.89 -1.16 15.14
CA ASN A 115 -5.09 -0.51 16.17
C ASN A 115 -4.03 -1.48 16.73
N GLN A 116 -3.17 -1.00 17.64
CA GLN A 116 -2.05 -1.80 18.18
C GLN A 116 -2.52 -3.04 18.95
N GLU A 117 -3.58 -2.93 19.77
CA GLU A 117 -4.11 -4.06 20.53
C GLU A 117 -4.67 -5.15 19.60
N GLU A 118 -5.39 -4.73 18.55
CA GLU A 118 -5.95 -5.65 17.54
C GLU A 118 -4.85 -6.32 16.71
N ILE A 119 -3.72 -5.62 16.47
CA ILE A 119 -2.52 -6.19 15.85
C ILE A 119 -1.88 -7.22 16.79
N ASP A 120 -1.70 -6.89 18.06
CA ASP A 120 -1.06 -7.75 19.06
C ASP A 120 -1.88 -9.03 19.32
N GLN A 121 -3.20 -8.93 19.25
CA GLN A 121 -4.13 -10.07 19.33
C GLN A 121 -4.24 -10.87 18.02
N ASN A 122 -3.55 -10.44 16.97
CA ASN A 122 -3.59 -11.04 15.64
C ASN A 122 -5.01 -11.18 15.08
N ILE A 123 -5.86 -10.16 15.30
CA ILE A 123 -7.23 -10.15 14.79
C ILE A 123 -7.19 -10.20 13.27
N SER A 124 -7.92 -11.16 12.71
CA SER A 124 -7.95 -11.39 11.27
C SER A 124 -8.72 -10.30 10.53
N PHE A 125 -8.48 -10.21 9.22
CA PHE A 125 -9.23 -9.27 8.37
C PHE A 125 -10.74 -9.56 8.39
N ASP A 126 -11.15 -10.83 8.41
CA ASP A 126 -12.56 -11.21 8.42
C ASP A 126 -13.25 -10.82 9.74
N GLU A 127 -12.53 -10.90 10.86
CA GLU A 127 -13.02 -10.43 12.17
C GLU A 127 -13.10 -8.91 12.26
N MET A 128 -12.25 -8.17 11.52
CA MET A 128 -12.29 -6.70 11.48
C MET A 128 -13.45 -6.14 10.65
N LYS A 129 -13.96 -6.89 9.66
CA LYS A 129 -15.08 -6.45 8.80
C LYS A 129 -16.32 -5.98 9.58
N PRO A 130 -16.87 -6.75 10.55
CA PRO A 130 -18.02 -6.29 11.32
C PRO A 130 -17.69 -5.06 12.18
N CYS A 131 -16.48 -5.00 12.75
CA CYS A 131 -16.02 -3.85 13.54
C CYS A 131 -15.96 -2.58 12.70
N GLU A 132 -15.43 -2.66 11.48
CA GLU A 132 -15.38 -1.55 10.52
C GLU A 132 -16.78 -1.04 10.16
N ASN A 133 -17.70 -1.95 9.84
CA ASN A 133 -19.08 -1.58 9.53
C ASN A 133 -19.77 -0.91 10.73
N GLN A 134 -19.59 -1.49 11.92
CA GLN A 134 -20.17 -0.93 13.14
C GLN A 134 -19.59 0.45 13.47
N PHE A 135 -18.29 0.65 13.25
CA PHE A 135 -17.63 1.93 13.45
C PHE A 135 -18.28 3.03 12.59
N PHE A 136 -18.51 2.77 11.30
CA PHE A 136 -19.16 3.75 10.42
C PHE A 136 -20.63 3.98 10.75
N LEU A 137 -21.33 2.98 11.31
CA LEU A 137 -22.70 3.12 11.78
C LEU A 137 -22.79 3.92 13.10
N ASN A 138 -21.80 3.79 13.98
CA ASN A 138 -21.74 4.53 15.24
C ASN A 138 -21.35 6.00 15.01
N HIS A 139 -20.49 6.29 14.04
CA HIS A 139 -19.98 7.63 13.76
C HIS A 139 -20.65 8.29 12.54
N LYS A 140 -21.96 8.09 12.35
CA LYS A 140 -22.68 8.57 11.15
C LYS A 140 -22.50 10.06 10.87
N GLU A 141 -22.48 10.90 11.90
CA GLU A 141 -22.35 12.36 11.77
C GLU A 141 -21.02 12.75 11.09
N ALA A 142 -19.91 12.10 11.46
CA ALA A 142 -18.59 12.37 10.87
C ALA A 142 -18.51 11.95 9.40
N PHE A 143 -19.35 10.99 8.99
CA PHE A 143 -19.34 10.39 7.65
C PHE A 143 -20.63 10.62 6.86
N GLU A 144 -21.45 11.60 7.25
CA GLU A 144 -22.76 11.84 6.64
C GLU A 144 -22.63 12.21 5.16
N ARG A 145 -21.61 13.01 4.83
CA ARG A 145 -21.29 13.46 3.47
C ARG A 145 -20.62 12.39 2.60
N LEU A 146 -20.44 11.18 3.12
CA LEU A 146 -19.82 10.06 2.43
C LEU A 146 -20.87 8.97 2.24
N SER A 147 -21.16 8.62 0.98
CA SER A 147 -22.06 7.52 0.66
C SER A 147 -21.49 6.19 1.19
N HIS A 148 -22.36 5.22 1.45
CA HIS A 148 -21.97 3.89 1.94
C HIS A 148 -21.05 3.16 0.93
N GLU A 149 -21.17 3.44 -0.36
CA GLU A 149 -20.30 2.90 -1.41
C GLU A 149 -18.83 3.37 -1.32
N PHE A 150 -18.53 4.31 -0.42
CA PHE A 150 -17.18 4.81 -0.17
C PHE A 150 -16.71 4.56 1.27
N LYS A 151 -17.35 3.60 1.97
CA LYS A 151 -16.99 3.22 3.35
C LYS A 151 -16.59 1.75 3.40
N GLY A 152 -15.44 1.48 3.99
CA GLY A 152 -14.93 0.16 4.27
C GLY A 152 -13.91 -0.35 3.26
N GLY A 153 -13.09 -1.29 3.72
CA GLY A 153 -12.04 -1.92 2.92
C GLY A 153 -12.57 -2.64 1.68
N GLU A 154 -13.76 -3.23 1.75
CA GLU A 154 -14.38 -3.89 0.59
C GLU A 154 -14.68 -2.89 -0.54
N GLN A 155 -15.16 -1.70 -0.20
CA GLN A 155 -15.44 -0.66 -1.19
C GLN A 155 -14.16 -0.12 -1.82
N LEU A 156 -13.07 -0.02 -1.03
CA LEU A 156 -11.75 0.33 -1.57
C LEU A 156 -11.31 -0.71 -2.62
N VAL A 157 -11.42 -2.00 -2.30
CA VAL A 157 -11.06 -3.10 -3.24
C VAL A 157 -11.89 -3.01 -4.52
N ARG A 158 -13.21 -2.85 -4.41
CA ARG A 158 -14.10 -2.68 -5.57
C ARG A 158 -13.70 -1.48 -6.41
N ARG A 159 -13.43 -0.33 -5.78
CA ARG A 159 -13.07 0.90 -6.49
C ARG A 159 -11.73 0.76 -7.22
N LEU A 160 -10.73 0.13 -6.58
CA LEU A 160 -9.45 -0.17 -7.21
C LEU A 160 -9.62 -1.08 -8.44
N ALA A 161 -10.46 -2.11 -8.34
CA ALA A 161 -10.77 -2.99 -9.46
C ALA A 161 -11.41 -2.22 -10.63
N THR A 162 -12.39 -1.36 -10.35
CA THR A 162 -13.02 -0.50 -11.37
C THR A 162 -12.02 0.42 -12.04
N ILE A 163 -11.17 1.11 -11.26
CA ILE A 163 -10.15 2.01 -11.81
C ILE A 163 -9.17 1.24 -12.71
N GLN A 164 -8.77 0.04 -12.33
CA GLN A 164 -7.89 -0.79 -13.13
C GLN A 164 -8.56 -1.23 -14.44
N GLN A 165 -9.83 -1.64 -14.38
CA GLN A 165 -10.61 -1.98 -15.58
C GLN A 165 -10.73 -0.79 -16.53
N GLU A 166 -11.09 0.39 -16.02
CA GLU A 166 -11.19 1.63 -16.81
C GLU A 166 -9.86 1.95 -17.52
N ARG A 167 -8.72 1.81 -16.83
CA ARG A 167 -7.39 2.02 -17.39
C ARG A 167 -7.03 1.00 -18.47
N ILE A 168 -7.34 -0.27 -18.27
CA ILE A 168 -7.14 -1.32 -19.28
C ILE A 168 -7.95 -0.97 -20.52
N CYS A 169 -9.24 -0.67 -20.36
CA CYS A 169 -10.14 -0.33 -21.46
C CYS A 169 -9.71 0.92 -22.22
N SER A 170 -9.17 1.94 -21.54
CA SER A 170 -8.70 3.16 -22.21
C SER A 170 -7.37 2.98 -22.94
N THR A 171 -6.49 2.10 -22.46
CA THR A 171 -5.16 1.87 -23.04
C THR A 171 -5.18 0.85 -24.17
N PHE A 172 -6.05 -0.17 -24.08
CA PHE A 172 -6.13 -1.27 -25.04
C PHE A 172 -6.29 -0.84 -26.51
N PRO A 173 -7.12 0.16 -26.86
CA PRO A 173 -7.23 0.63 -28.25
C PRO A 173 -5.95 1.24 -28.81
N HIS A 174 -5.10 1.84 -27.96
CA HIS A 174 -3.81 2.38 -28.39
C HIS A 174 -2.81 1.27 -28.67
N ILE A 175 -2.76 0.26 -27.80
CA ILE A 175 -1.88 -0.90 -27.97
C ILE A 175 -2.19 -1.63 -29.28
N ILE A 176 -3.48 -1.84 -29.60
CA ILE A 176 -3.87 -2.49 -30.86
C ILE A 176 -3.41 -1.71 -32.10
N LYS A 177 -3.35 -0.38 -32.04
CA LYS A 177 -2.91 0.45 -33.19
C LYS A 177 -1.40 0.38 -33.42
N GLU A 178 -0.63 -0.03 -32.42
CA GLU A 178 0.83 -0.14 -32.47
C GLU A 178 1.33 -1.56 -32.82
N LEU A 179 0.41 -2.52 -32.99
CA LEU A 179 0.65 -3.90 -33.43
C LEU A 179 0.31 -4.07 -34.92
#